data_AF-R4Z5D5-F1
#
_entry.id   AF-R4Z5D5-F1
#
_cell.length_a   1.000
_cell.length_b   1.000
_cell.length_c   1.000
_cell.angle_alpha   90.00
_cell.angle_beta   90.00
_cell.angle_gamma   90.00
#
_symmetry.space_group_name_H-M   'P 1'
#
loop_
_entity.id
_entity.type
_entity.pdbx_description
1 polymer ?
#
loop_
_entity_poly.entity_id
_entity_poly.type
_entity_poly.pdbx_seq_one_letter_code
_entity_poly.pdbx_strand_id
1 'polypeptide(L)'
;MASAPIESSPTSPGWWFRSRETGRITIAQAPNPPLWIFLAATLGRWFVSDAGPWADLFWWVSTGALAWWAADEVIRGVNPWRRVIGGVGLLFFAMRLIGR
;
A
#
# COMPACT_ATOMS: atom_id res chain seq x y z
N MET A 1 17.31 -22.53 -14.37
CA MET A 1 17.45 -22.55 -12.89
C MET A 1 16.07 -22.72 -12.29
N ALA A 2 15.79 -23.86 -11.65
CA ALA A 2 14.54 -24.05 -10.92
C ALA A 2 14.56 -23.16 -9.66
N SER A 3 13.56 -22.30 -9.50
CA SER A 3 13.39 -21.48 -8.30
C SER A 3 13.27 -22.40 -7.08
N ALA A 4 14.04 -22.12 -6.00
CA ALA A 4 13.96 -22.90 -4.77
C ALA A 4 12.49 -23.02 -4.27
N PRO A 5 12.10 -24.14 -3.64
CA PRO A 5 10.74 -24.36 -3.15
C PRO A 5 10.29 -23.19 -2.26
N ILE A 6 9.02 -22.82 -2.35
CA ILE A 6 8.47 -21.83 -1.42
C ILE A 6 8.43 -22.48 -0.04
N GLU A 7 9.28 -22.01 0.86
CA GLU A 7 9.26 -22.44 2.25
C GLU A 7 7.86 -22.20 2.83
N SER A 8 7.24 -23.25 3.36
CA SER A 8 5.85 -23.23 3.82
C SER A 8 5.71 -22.70 5.25
N SER A 9 6.81 -22.58 5.99
CA SER A 9 6.79 -22.14 7.39
C SER A 9 6.62 -20.61 7.51
N PRO A 10 5.64 -20.11 8.29
CA PRO A 10 5.47 -18.68 8.57
C PRO A 10 6.65 -18.01 9.26
N THR A 11 7.55 -18.79 9.88
CA THR A 11 8.77 -18.28 10.52
C THR A 11 9.92 -18.06 9.55
N SER A 12 9.79 -18.54 8.31
CA SER A 12 10.86 -18.46 7.32
C SER A 12 10.84 -17.15 6.53
N PRO A 13 12.00 -16.53 6.25
CA PRO A 13 12.05 -15.35 5.38
C PRO A 13 11.50 -15.63 3.97
N GLY A 14 11.68 -16.86 3.47
CA GLY A 14 11.14 -17.28 2.18
C GLY A 14 9.63 -17.16 2.12
N TRP A 15 8.93 -17.54 3.19
CA TRP A 15 7.46 -17.44 3.24
C TRP A 15 6.95 -16.00 3.15
N TRP A 16 7.65 -15.06 3.80
CA TRP A 16 7.28 -13.64 3.87
C TRP A 16 7.54 -12.87 2.59
N PHE A 17 8.71 -13.04 1.97
CA PHE A 17 9.17 -12.16 0.89
C PHE A 17 9.12 -12.80 -0.50
N ARG A 18 9.03 -14.12 -0.61
CA ARG A 18 8.98 -14.77 -1.92
C ARG A 18 7.60 -14.60 -2.56
N SER A 19 7.58 -14.09 -3.79
CA SER A 19 6.37 -13.99 -4.62
C SER A 19 5.78 -15.38 -4.87
N ARG A 20 4.47 -15.52 -4.65
CA ARG A 20 3.72 -16.75 -4.92
C ARG A 20 3.47 -17.01 -6.41
N GLU A 21 3.71 -16.01 -7.26
CA GLU A 21 3.54 -16.09 -8.71
C GLU A 21 4.84 -16.46 -9.41
N THR A 22 5.95 -15.83 -9.01
CA THR A 22 7.24 -15.94 -9.72
C THR A 22 8.29 -16.75 -8.97
N GLY A 23 8.08 -16.99 -7.67
CA GLY A 23 9.07 -17.64 -6.81
C GLY A 23 10.32 -16.80 -6.52
N ARG A 24 10.39 -15.53 -6.94
CA ARG A 24 11.50 -14.61 -6.65
C ARG A 24 11.24 -13.83 -5.37
N ILE A 25 12.29 -13.36 -4.70
CA ILE A 25 12.15 -12.44 -3.56
C ILE A 25 11.60 -11.10 -4.06
N THR A 26 10.56 -10.60 -3.42
CA THR A 26 9.87 -9.35 -3.77
C THR A 26 9.57 -8.58 -2.50
N ILE A 27 10.41 -7.57 -2.22
CA ILE A 27 10.23 -6.69 -1.06
C ILE A 27 9.37 -5.48 -1.44
N ALA A 28 9.62 -4.93 -2.63
CA ALA A 28 8.90 -3.82 -3.21
C ALA A 28 8.60 -4.10 -4.68
N GLN A 29 7.52 -3.52 -5.18
CA GLN A 29 7.17 -3.51 -6.60
C GLN A 29 7.10 -2.05 -7.08
N ALA A 30 7.06 -1.85 -8.39
CA ALA A 30 6.72 -0.54 -8.93
C ALA A 30 5.39 -0.08 -8.30
N PRO A 31 5.26 1.20 -7.89
CA PRO A 31 4.05 1.66 -7.24
C PRO A 31 2.86 1.46 -8.17
N ASN A 32 1.78 0.91 -7.66
CA ASN A 32 0.54 0.86 -8.41
C ASN A 32 -0.01 2.29 -8.59
N PRO A 33 -0.87 2.52 -9.60
CA PRO A 33 -1.44 3.85 -9.85
C PRO A 33 -2.09 4.52 -8.62
N PRO A 34 -2.81 3.80 -7.73
CA PRO A 34 -3.36 4.38 -6.51
C PRO A 34 -2.29 4.98 -5.58
N LEU A 35 -1.13 4.33 -5.44
CA LEU A 35 -0.05 4.87 -4.61
C LEU A 35 0.53 6.16 -5.20
N TRP A 36 0.65 6.24 -6.53
CA TRP A 36 1.06 7.49 -7.19
C TRP A 36 0.05 8.62 -6.98
N ILE A 37 -1.25 8.32 -7.08
CA ILE A 37 -2.30 9.32 -6.81
C ILE A 37 -2.23 9.80 -5.36
N PHE A 38 -2.05 8.88 -4.40
CA PHE A 38 -1.89 9.21 -2.99
C PHE A 38 -0.71 10.16 -2.77
N LEU A 39 0.46 9.84 -3.34
CA LEU A 39 1.67 10.65 -3.22
C LEU A 39 1.48 12.02 -3.87
N ALA A 40 0.95 12.07 -5.10
CA ALA A 40 0.71 13.32 -5.82
C ALA A 40 -0.28 14.23 -5.08
N ALA A 41 -1.38 13.69 -4.55
CA ALA A 41 -2.36 14.46 -3.79
C ALA A 41 -1.80 14.95 -2.45
N THR A 42 -0.99 14.12 -1.78
CA THR A 42 -0.32 14.48 -0.52
C THR A 42 0.68 15.61 -0.73
N LEU A 43 1.48 15.54 -1.80
CA LEU A 43 2.41 16.61 -2.19
C LEU A 43 1.66 17.87 -2.63
N GLY A 44 0.56 17.71 -3.38
CA GLY A 44 -0.30 18.81 -3.82
C GLY A 44 -0.86 19.64 -2.65
N ARG A 45 -1.13 19.00 -1.51
CA ARG A 45 -1.60 19.67 -0.29
C ARG A 45 -0.61 20.71 0.25
N TRP A 46 0.67 20.61 -0.07
CA TRP A 46 1.70 21.58 0.37
C TRP A 46 1.63 22.91 -0.41
N PHE A 47 0.91 22.94 -1.53
CA PHE A 47 0.80 24.12 -2.40
C PHE A 47 -0.51 24.89 -2.23
N VAL A 48 -1.36 24.49 -1.28
CA VAL A 48 -2.66 25.14 -1.02
C VAL A 48 -2.76 25.61 0.42
N SER A 49 -3.67 26.56 0.66
CA SER A 49 -4.00 27.03 2.01
C SER A 49 -4.44 25.89 2.92
N ASP A 50 -4.25 26.07 4.22
CA ASP A 50 -4.54 24.99 5.17
C ASP A 50 -6.01 24.65 5.34
N ALA A 51 -6.88 25.57 4.94
CA ALA A 51 -8.32 25.41 4.91
C ALA A 51 -8.88 25.80 3.54
N GLY A 52 -10.08 25.29 3.25
CA GLY A 52 -10.84 25.60 2.05
C GLY A 52 -11.01 24.42 1.10
N PRO A 53 -11.76 24.61 -0.01
CA PRO A 53 -12.20 23.51 -0.88
C PRO A 53 -11.05 22.68 -1.46
N TRP A 54 -9.92 23.32 -1.76
CA TRP A 54 -8.74 22.63 -2.30
C TRP A 54 -8.05 21.75 -1.25
N ALA A 55 -7.95 22.21 0.00
CA ALA A 55 -7.42 21.41 1.09
C ALA A 55 -8.27 20.15 1.30
N ASP A 56 -9.60 20.30 1.24
CA ASP A 56 -10.53 19.19 1.36
C ASP A 56 -10.45 18.22 0.18
N LEU A 57 -10.34 18.73 -1.05
CA LEU A 57 -10.18 17.91 -2.24
C LEU A 57 -8.91 17.05 -2.16
N PHE A 58 -7.76 17.65 -1.89
CA PHE A 58 -6.50 16.91 -1.75
C PHE A 58 -6.56 15.89 -0.61
N TRP A 59 -7.24 16.23 0.48
CA TRP A 59 -7.45 15.30 1.57
C TRP A 59 -8.29 14.09 1.13
N TRP A 60 -9.46 14.30 0.51
CA TRP A 60 -10.32 13.21 0.07
C TRP A 60 -9.68 12.34 -1.01
N VAL A 61 -8.99 12.95 -1.97
CA VAL A 61 -8.26 12.23 -3.02
C VAL A 61 -7.14 11.37 -2.44
N SER A 62 -6.30 11.95 -1.57
CA SER A 62 -5.23 11.18 -0.91
C SER A 62 -5.81 10.05 -0.05
N THR A 63 -6.80 10.33 0.78
CA THR A 63 -7.44 9.33 1.65
C THR A 63 -8.08 8.18 0.84
N GLY A 64 -8.81 8.49 -0.24
CA GLY A 64 -9.42 7.48 -1.11
C GLY A 64 -8.38 6.65 -1.88
N ALA A 65 -7.33 7.30 -2.39
CA ALA A 65 -6.25 6.61 -3.09
C ALA A 65 -5.45 5.68 -2.17
N LEU A 66 -5.20 6.10 -0.92
CA LEU A 66 -4.60 5.26 0.12
C LEU A 66 -5.47 4.03 0.42
N ALA A 67 -6.79 4.23 0.59
CA ALA A 67 -7.72 3.14 0.86
C ALA A 67 -7.73 2.11 -0.27
N TRP A 68 -7.79 2.58 -1.52
CA TRP A 68 -7.72 1.73 -2.70
C TRP A 68 -6.40 0.96 -2.74
N TRP A 69 -5.27 1.67 -2.63
CA TRP A 69 -3.95 1.05 -2.59
C TRP A 69 -3.87 -0.07 -1.55
N ALA A 70 -4.27 0.24 -0.32
CA ALA A 70 -4.17 -0.65 0.81
C ALA A 70 -5.05 -1.91 0.63
N ALA A 71 -6.28 -1.74 0.12
CA ALA A 71 -7.16 -2.86 -0.21
C ALA A 71 -6.58 -3.75 -1.32
N ASP A 72 -5.96 -3.15 -2.35
CA ASP A 72 -5.30 -3.89 -3.43
C ASP A 72 -4.12 -4.72 -2.91
N GLU A 73 -3.29 -4.17 -2.02
CA GLU A 73 -2.19 -4.89 -1.38
C GLU A 73 -2.67 -6.06 -0.51
N VAL A 74 -3.77 -5.90 0.23
CA VAL A 74 -4.36 -6.99 1.03
C VAL A 74 -4.89 -8.12 0.16
N ILE A 75 -5.63 -7.79 -0.91
CA ILE A 75 -6.33 -8.77 -1.75
C ILE A 75 -5.36 -9.41 -2.75
N ARG A 76 -4.55 -8.60 -3.44
CA ARG A 76 -3.69 -8.98 -4.57
C ARG A 76 -2.20 -8.96 -4.24
N GLY A 77 -1.83 -8.76 -2.98
CA GLY A 77 -0.43 -8.85 -2.53
C GLY A 77 0.17 -10.23 -2.85
N VAL A 78 1.29 -10.23 -3.57
CA VAL A 78 1.94 -11.47 -4.06
C VAL A 78 2.63 -12.28 -2.97
N ASN A 79 2.76 -11.73 -1.76
CA ASN A 79 3.34 -12.38 -0.60
C ASN A 79 2.74 -11.80 0.72
N PRO A 80 2.92 -12.49 1.86
CA PRO A 80 2.40 -12.04 3.15
C PRO A 80 2.91 -10.66 3.58
N TRP A 81 4.17 -10.34 3.26
CA TRP A 81 4.75 -9.03 3.53
C TRP A 81 3.91 -7.89 2.91
N ARG A 82 3.60 -8.01 1.62
CA ARG A 82 2.75 -7.03 0.90
C ARG A 82 1.35 -6.92 1.50
N ARG A 83 0.74 -8.06 1.83
CA ARG A 83 -0.59 -8.07 2.46
C ARG A 83 -0.60 -7.38 3.82
N VAL A 84 0.45 -7.55 4.63
CA VAL A 84 0.60 -6.84 5.91
C VAL A 84 0.77 -5.34 5.70
N ILE A 85 1.59 -4.91 4.74
CA ILE A 85 1.70 -3.50 4.36
C ILE A 85 0.33 -2.92 3.99
N GLY A 86 -0.46 -3.64 3.19
CA GLY A 86 -1.83 -3.26 2.88
C GLY A 86 -2.71 -3.14 4.12
N GLY A 87 -2.64 -4.10 5.03
CA GLY A 87 -3.39 -4.06 6.30
C GLY A 87 -3.02 -2.85 7.17
N VAL A 88 -1.72 -2.54 7.28
CA VAL A 88 -1.23 -1.33 7.95
C VAL A 88 -1.74 -0.06 7.26
N GLY A 89 -1.77 -0.06 5.92
CA GLY A 89 -2.35 1.03 5.13
C GLY A 89 -3.84 1.26 5.42
N LEU A 90 -4.63 0.18 5.53
CA LEU A 90 -6.05 0.25 5.88
C LEU A 90 -6.26 0.77 7.31
N LEU A 91 -5.41 0.34 8.26
CA LEU A 91 -5.44 0.86 9.62
C LEU A 91 -5.12 2.36 9.65
N PHE A 92 -4.09 2.79 8.92
CA PHE A 92 -3.73 4.20 8.80
C PHE A 92 -4.86 5.03 8.17
N PHE A 93 -5.50 4.51 7.11
CA PHE A 93 -6.69 5.10 6.52
C PHE A 93 -7.83 5.25 7.54
N ALA A 94 -8.12 4.21 8.33
CA ALA A 94 -9.17 4.26 9.35
C ALA A 94 -8.87 5.31 10.43
N MET A 95 -7.62 5.36 10.92
CA MET A 95 -7.20 6.40 11.87
C MET A 95 -7.32 7.81 11.28
N ARG A 96 -6.95 7.98 10.01
CA ARG A 96 -7.05 9.25 9.29
C ARG A 96 -8.50 9.71 9.14
N LEU A 97 -9.44 8.78 8.90
CA LEU A 97 -10.87 9.08 8.86
C LEU A 97 -11.45 9.47 10.23
N ILE A 98 -11.04 8.76 11.29
CA ILE A 98 -11.52 9.03 12.66
C ILE A 98 -11.03 10.39 13.16
N GLY A 99 -9.80 10.77 12.82
CA GLY A 99 -9.17 12.01 13.26
C GLY A 99 -9.43 13.24 12.38
N ARG A 100 -10.34 13.16 11.41
CA ARG A 100 -10.70 14.29 10.55
C ARG A 100 -11.64 15.28 11.24
#